data_AF-A0A8B7NNR3-F1
#
_entry.id   AF-A0A8B7NNR3-F1
#
_cell.length_a   1.000
_cell.length_b   1.000
_cell.length_c   1.000
_cell.angle_alpha   90.00
_cell.angle_beta   90.00
_cell.angle_gamma   90.00
#
_symmetry.space_group_name_H-M   'P 1'
#
loop_
_entity.id
_entity.type
_entity.pdbx_description
1 polymer ?
#
loop_
_entity_poly.entity_id
_entity_poly.type
_entity_poly.pdbx_seq_one_letter_code
_entity_poly.pdbx_strand_id
1 'polypeptide(L)'
;MVFFCQKSSFTQEYRTQVVSCKPAILQLSKCQPPVASNKGSSGALKDLYCHEVVFEDTVFFPEGGGQPDDRGMVCLAACSECGPGNSAEQQDLEPTGSALNISSLLSSNPVSEVKKQRCPHSATVLRVIRRGCEAVHYLDAAFPAGAAVLQTLDWQRREDHMQQHSAQHLLSAVAERVFGARTTSWCLGPDTSSVELATNSLSPAQQHQLEDKINAIVAAALPVTVTEYGENDMLPPEVQTRGLPADHVGVVRVVSIGGVDANLCCGTHVSNTAQLQTVKLLTAAPGKRSGSTCVTFVAGTRLRRYMRDCHSILRALNPLLNTGPEGYVETVSKIQSDLKTSEKTARETLRDLAVVEAKLLLQNVEVARAQHSGTGRVISLRLAGYADNKTKGNLGHREKKMEGHLDATENGSSRRAVHNDENLLDSAVVTQSSKIPSEKTNGTGNGPPVIGTSVGDEDSLVVLVSYHRRLADLDYLSAMAAQADVQGVVLMLTAGEDMGPGVLLLTGPQHLIRLLGPRLCEVLEGRGGGKTRFSARVSALHRRAAAADAALHLLTQRCTC
;
A
#
# COMPACT_ATOMS: atom_id res chain seq x y z
N MET A 1 -6.63 -4.93 47.43
CA MET A 1 -6.78 -3.46 47.61
C MET A 1 -7.36 -2.83 46.35
N VAL A 2 -8.29 -1.89 46.51
CA VAL A 2 -8.91 -1.09 45.43
C VAL A 2 -8.28 0.31 45.47
N PHE A 3 -7.69 0.74 44.36
CA PHE A 3 -7.05 2.06 44.23
C PHE A 3 -8.09 3.17 44.12
N PHE A 4 -7.72 4.40 44.50
CA PHE A 4 -8.60 5.58 44.42
C PHE A 4 -9.20 5.77 43.03
N CYS A 5 -8.41 5.58 41.96
CA CYS A 5 -8.88 5.66 40.57
C CYS A 5 -10.03 4.70 40.21
N GLN A 6 -10.16 3.58 40.93
CA GLN A 6 -11.22 2.59 40.74
C GLN A 6 -12.47 2.89 41.57
N LYS A 7 -12.33 3.68 42.64
CA LYS A 7 -13.43 4.18 43.48
C LYS A 7 -14.06 5.43 42.89
N SER A 8 -13.23 6.34 42.39
CA SER A 8 -13.64 7.59 41.76
C SER A 8 -13.00 7.74 40.38
N SER A 9 -13.60 7.11 39.37
CA SER A 9 -13.04 7.10 38.01
C SER A 9 -13.05 8.45 37.28
N PHE A 10 -13.79 9.43 37.81
CA PHE A 10 -13.93 10.78 37.25
C PHE A 10 -12.99 11.82 37.88
N THR A 11 -12.31 11.48 38.97
CA THR A 11 -11.36 12.41 39.58
C THR A 11 -10.16 12.60 38.64
N GLN A 12 -9.86 13.86 38.31
CA GLN A 12 -8.76 14.23 37.41
C GLN A 12 -7.52 14.66 38.18
N GLU A 13 -7.69 15.16 39.40
CA GLU A 13 -6.60 15.60 40.27
C GLU A 13 -6.70 14.96 41.65
N TYR A 14 -5.56 14.51 42.18
CA TYR A 14 -5.52 13.84 43.48
C TYR A 14 -4.23 14.16 44.25
N ARG A 15 -4.39 14.51 45.53
CA ARG A 15 -3.26 14.76 46.43
C ARG A 15 -2.89 13.46 47.15
N THR A 16 -1.61 13.11 47.12
CA THR A 16 -1.08 11.87 47.72
C THR A 16 0.35 12.08 48.20
N GLN A 17 0.94 11.08 48.82
CA GLN A 17 2.32 11.10 49.31
C GLN A 17 3.18 10.06 48.60
N VAL A 18 4.45 10.41 48.37
CA VAL A 18 5.46 9.49 47.83
C VAL A 18 5.86 8.50 48.92
N VAL A 19 5.65 7.21 48.69
CA VAL A 19 6.08 6.13 49.60
C VAL A 19 7.51 5.73 49.30
N SER A 20 7.84 5.52 48.01
CA SER A 20 9.21 5.20 47.60
C SER A 20 9.50 5.73 46.20
N CYS A 21 10.78 6.03 45.93
CA CYS A 21 11.27 6.45 44.62
C CYS A 21 12.67 5.88 44.41
N LYS A 22 12.88 5.13 43.33
CA LYS A 22 14.20 4.55 42.99
C LYS A 22 14.49 4.65 41.49
N PRO A 23 15.76 4.79 41.07
CA PRO A 23 16.12 4.76 39.66
C PRO A 23 15.69 3.45 39.00
N ALA A 24 15.24 3.53 37.75
CA ALA A 24 14.77 2.40 36.96
C ALA A 24 15.05 2.60 35.46
N ILE A 25 14.93 1.51 34.70
CA ILE A 25 15.03 1.53 33.24
C ILE A 25 13.75 0.92 32.67
N LEU A 26 13.04 1.70 31.84
CA LEU A 26 11.83 1.25 31.16
C LEU A 26 12.20 0.68 29.78
N GLN A 27 12.01 -0.64 29.63
CA GLN A 27 12.27 -1.34 28.37
C GLN A 27 11.09 -1.21 27.40
N LEU A 28 11.14 -0.21 26.53
CA LEU A 28 10.05 0.09 25.57
C LEU A 28 9.83 -1.05 24.56
N SER A 29 10.86 -1.84 24.25
CA SER A 29 10.79 -3.00 23.36
C SER A 29 9.85 -4.12 23.84
N LYS A 30 9.54 -4.18 25.13
CA LYS A 30 8.63 -5.17 25.74
C LYS A 30 7.23 -4.62 26.02
N CYS A 31 6.95 -3.37 25.67
CA CYS A 31 5.72 -2.66 26.01
C CYS A 31 4.65 -2.65 24.91
N GLN A 32 4.88 -3.29 23.76
CA GLN A 32 3.87 -3.41 22.70
C GLN A 32 3.14 -4.76 22.77
N PRO A 33 1.80 -4.80 22.64
CA PRO A 33 1.11 -6.04 22.33
C PRO A 33 1.58 -6.57 20.96
N PRO A 34 1.54 -7.88 20.70
CA PRO A 34 1.92 -8.43 19.40
C PRO A 34 0.92 -7.99 18.33
N VAL A 35 1.22 -6.90 17.63
CA VAL A 35 0.47 -6.46 16.44
C VAL A 35 1.06 -7.17 15.22
N ALA A 36 0.18 -7.71 14.37
CA ALA A 36 0.58 -8.24 13.06
C ALA A 36 1.30 -7.15 12.27
N SER A 37 2.57 -7.40 11.95
CA SER A 37 3.47 -6.43 11.36
C SER A 37 3.13 -6.12 9.91
N ASN A 38 2.66 -4.91 9.65
CA ASN A 38 2.93 -4.28 8.35
C ASN A 38 4.40 -3.86 8.34
N LYS A 39 5.18 -4.46 7.44
CA LYS A 39 6.61 -4.20 7.25
C LYS A 39 6.81 -2.77 6.77
N GLY A 40 7.25 -1.88 7.66
CA GLY A 40 7.73 -0.55 7.31
C GLY A 40 8.35 0.16 8.53
N SER A 41 9.68 0.29 8.52
CA SER A 41 10.54 0.98 9.51
C SER A 41 10.63 0.37 10.93
N SER A 42 11.51 -0.61 11.12
CA SER A 42 11.94 -1.06 12.45
C SER A 42 13.08 -0.19 12.98
N GLY A 43 12.77 0.97 13.56
CA GLY A 43 13.68 1.63 14.48
C GLY A 43 13.63 0.90 15.82
N ALA A 44 14.75 0.34 16.30
CA ALA A 44 14.80 -0.29 17.61
C ALA A 44 14.49 0.77 18.70
N LEU A 45 13.38 0.60 19.42
CA LEU A 45 13.00 1.45 20.55
C LEU A 45 14.11 1.37 21.61
N LYS A 46 14.73 2.52 21.96
CA LYS A 46 15.78 2.62 22.98
C LYS A 46 15.19 2.56 24.38
N ASP A 47 15.88 1.89 25.31
CA ASP A 47 15.52 1.87 26.73
C ASP A 47 15.56 3.29 27.33
N LEU A 48 14.62 3.58 28.24
CA LEU A 48 14.45 4.92 28.82
C LEU A 48 14.82 4.92 30.31
N TYR A 49 15.78 5.75 30.70
CA TYR A 49 16.10 5.99 32.11
C TYR A 49 14.95 6.77 32.78
N CYS A 50 14.47 6.26 33.90
CA CYS A 50 13.31 6.79 34.62
C CYS A 50 13.41 6.44 36.12
N HIS A 51 12.34 6.71 36.86
CA HIS A 51 12.22 6.40 38.28
C HIS A 51 10.99 5.56 38.52
N GLU A 52 11.14 4.49 39.29
CA GLU A 52 10.03 3.70 39.82
C GLU A 52 9.55 4.34 41.12
N VAL A 53 8.30 4.81 41.12
CA VAL A 53 7.68 5.56 42.22
C VAL A 53 6.40 4.88 42.68
N VAL A 54 6.27 4.70 43.99
CA VAL A 54 5.05 4.20 44.65
C VAL A 54 4.46 5.34 45.47
N PHE A 55 3.15 5.55 45.34
CA PHE A 55 2.39 6.52 46.14
C PHE A 55 1.48 5.79 47.12
N GLU A 56 1.04 6.49 48.16
CA GLU A 56 0.13 5.94 49.19
C GLU A 56 -1.20 5.46 48.57
N ASP A 57 -1.77 6.29 47.69
CA ASP A 57 -2.84 5.93 46.74
C ASP A 57 -2.68 6.77 45.47
N THR A 58 -3.43 6.45 44.41
CA THR A 58 -3.22 7.06 43.09
C THR A 58 -4.50 7.27 42.29
N VAL A 59 -4.55 8.39 41.56
CA VAL A 59 -5.56 8.66 40.52
C VAL A 59 -5.24 7.96 39.21
N PHE A 60 -4.03 7.45 39.01
CA PHE A 60 -3.65 6.74 37.80
C PHE A 60 -4.07 5.27 37.87
N PHE A 61 -4.77 4.79 36.86
CA PHE A 61 -5.10 3.37 36.72
C PHE A 61 -3.85 2.60 36.26
N PRO A 62 -3.38 1.59 37.03
CA PRO A 62 -2.36 0.67 36.56
C PRO A 62 -2.94 -0.26 35.49
N GLU A 63 -2.11 -0.66 34.53
CA GLU A 63 -2.50 -1.65 33.50
C GLU A 63 -3.12 -2.89 34.18
N GLY A 64 -4.31 -3.28 33.75
CA GLY A 64 -5.06 -4.31 34.46
C GLY A 64 -6.40 -4.66 33.83
N GLY A 65 -6.78 -5.93 33.95
CA GLY A 65 -8.07 -6.43 33.48
C GLY A 65 -8.31 -6.24 32.00
N GLY A 66 -7.26 -6.05 31.18
CA GLY A 66 -7.33 -5.76 29.73
C GLY A 66 -7.46 -4.28 29.36
N GLN A 67 -7.61 -3.38 30.34
CA GLN A 67 -7.58 -1.94 30.12
C GLN A 67 -6.14 -1.41 30.18
N PRO A 68 -5.73 -0.54 29.22
CA PRO A 68 -4.43 0.11 29.27
C PRO A 68 -4.30 1.08 30.46
N ASP A 69 -3.06 1.33 30.87
CA ASP A 69 -2.74 2.22 31.97
C ASP A 69 -2.93 3.70 31.65
N ASP A 70 -3.06 4.52 32.69
CA ASP A 70 -3.18 5.97 32.54
C ASP A 70 -1.84 6.70 32.40
N ARG A 71 -1.94 7.93 31.91
CA ARG A 71 -0.83 8.88 31.76
C ARG A 71 -1.22 10.19 32.43
N GLY A 72 -0.26 11.08 32.58
CA GLY A 72 -0.47 12.42 33.11
C GLY A 72 0.79 12.96 33.75
N MET A 73 0.62 13.81 34.75
CA MET A 73 1.68 14.55 35.42
C MET A 73 1.61 14.36 36.93
N VAL A 74 2.77 14.44 37.58
CA VAL A 74 2.91 14.55 39.03
C VAL A 74 3.72 15.79 39.32
N CYS A 75 3.31 16.60 40.30
CA CYS A 75 4.07 17.76 40.76
C CYS A 75 4.15 17.82 42.29
N LEU A 76 5.19 18.45 42.83
CA LEU A 76 5.26 18.71 44.27
C LEU A 76 4.10 19.62 44.69
N ALA A 77 3.35 19.22 45.72
CA ALA A 77 2.16 19.95 46.18
C ALA A 77 2.45 21.37 46.69
N ALA A 78 3.71 21.63 47.10
CA ALA A 78 4.19 22.93 47.54
C ALA A 78 4.64 23.86 46.39
N CYS A 79 4.61 23.39 45.14
CA CYS A 79 4.99 24.19 43.98
C CYS A 79 3.91 25.25 43.67
N SER A 80 4.23 26.53 43.87
CA SER A 80 3.35 27.66 43.56
C SER A 80 3.06 27.82 42.06
N GLU A 81 3.99 27.41 41.20
CA GLU A 81 3.82 27.43 39.73
C GLU A 81 2.93 26.30 39.20
N CYS A 82 2.75 25.23 40.00
CA CYS A 82 2.06 23.99 39.63
C CYS A 82 0.75 23.79 40.38
N GLY A 83 0.45 24.64 41.38
CA GLY A 83 -0.76 24.54 42.18
C GLY A 83 -2.02 24.82 41.35
N PRO A 84 -3.21 24.52 41.88
CA PRO A 84 -4.49 24.59 41.15
C PRO A 84 -4.92 26.01 40.72
N GLY A 85 -4.03 27.02 40.78
CA GLY A 85 -4.31 28.41 40.41
C GLY A 85 -3.88 28.82 39.00
N ASN A 86 -3.51 27.90 38.11
CA ASN A 86 -3.07 28.24 36.73
C ASN A 86 -3.74 27.42 35.60
N SER A 87 -4.76 26.63 35.94
CA SER A 87 -5.83 26.20 35.04
C SER A 87 -6.99 27.18 35.23
N ALA A 88 -7.64 27.57 34.12
CA ALA A 88 -8.74 28.53 34.10
C ALA A 88 -9.75 28.30 35.24
N GLU A 89 -10.18 29.38 35.89
CA GLU A 89 -11.19 29.44 36.96
C GLU A 89 -12.29 28.38 36.79
N GLN A 90 -12.27 27.35 37.64
CA GLN A 90 -13.46 26.57 37.93
C GLN A 90 -14.17 27.27 39.09
N GLN A 91 -15.20 28.03 38.77
CA GLN A 91 -16.20 28.43 39.76
C GLN A 91 -16.96 27.19 40.20
N ASP A 92 -17.03 26.97 41.50
CA ASP A 92 -17.92 25.98 42.12
C ASP A 92 -19.37 26.25 41.70
N LEU A 93 -19.89 25.41 40.80
CA LEU A 93 -21.31 25.41 40.45
C LEU A 93 -22.03 24.45 41.39
N GLU A 94 -22.51 25.00 42.51
CA GLU A 94 -23.69 24.49 43.20
C GLU A 94 -24.86 24.37 42.20
N PRO A 95 -25.67 23.30 42.25
CA PRO A 95 -26.70 23.03 41.26
C PRO A 95 -27.90 23.94 41.51
N THR A 96 -27.87 25.15 40.96
CA THR A 96 -29.08 25.97 40.80
C THR A 96 -29.37 26.12 39.32
N GLY A 97 -30.54 25.64 38.91
CA GLY A 97 -30.96 25.62 37.52
C GLY A 97 -30.96 27.00 36.91
N SER A 98 -29.99 27.27 36.03
CA SER A 98 -30.08 28.34 35.04
C SER A 98 -29.21 27.99 33.83
N ALA A 99 -29.70 28.40 32.66
CA ALA A 99 -29.24 27.94 31.34
C ALA A 99 -27.72 28.10 31.12
N LEU A 100 -27.09 27.03 30.60
CA LEU A 100 -25.70 27.03 30.16
C LEU A 100 -25.45 28.18 29.16
N ASN A 101 -24.50 29.07 29.49
CA ASN A 101 -24.10 30.15 28.60
C ASN A 101 -23.21 29.59 27.48
N ILE A 102 -23.84 29.32 26.32
CA ILE A 102 -23.22 28.76 25.12
C ILE A 102 -22.04 29.62 24.60
N SER A 103 -21.97 30.91 24.96
CA SER A 103 -20.95 31.83 24.46
C SER A 103 -19.53 31.50 24.92
N SER A 104 -19.33 30.86 26.08
CA SER A 104 -17.98 30.53 26.57
C SER A 104 -17.36 29.32 25.86
N LEU A 105 -18.19 28.40 25.36
CA LEU A 105 -17.77 27.20 24.62
C LEU A 105 -17.41 27.49 23.15
N LEU A 106 -17.88 28.60 22.60
CA LEU A 106 -17.70 28.98 21.19
C LEU A 106 -16.52 29.93 20.94
N SER A 107 -15.84 30.42 21.99
CA SER A 107 -14.65 31.25 21.86
C SER A 107 -13.44 30.39 21.47
N SER A 108 -13.30 30.08 20.19
CA SER A 108 -12.08 29.52 19.63
C SER A 108 -10.99 30.60 19.60
N ASN A 109 -10.31 30.81 20.71
CA ASN A 109 -9.00 31.45 20.65
C ASN A 109 -8.03 30.45 20.00
N PRO A 110 -7.27 30.83 18.97
CA PRO A 110 -6.21 29.98 18.45
C PRO A 110 -5.23 29.70 19.58
N VAL A 111 -5.04 28.41 19.90
CA VAL A 111 -3.98 27.96 20.82
C VAL A 111 -2.67 28.26 20.13
N SER A 112 -2.13 29.46 20.36
CA SER A 112 -0.71 29.72 20.14
C SER A 112 0.06 28.75 21.02
N GLU A 113 0.90 27.90 20.43
CA GLU A 113 1.90 27.09 21.13
C GLU A 113 2.88 28.02 21.86
N VAL A 114 2.48 28.47 23.04
CA VAL A 114 3.43 28.92 24.04
C VAL A 114 4.08 27.65 24.56
N LYS A 115 5.36 27.45 24.23
CA LYS A 115 6.21 26.48 24.94
C LYS A 115 6.28 26.91 26.41
N LYS A 116 5.27 26.55 27.21
CA LYS A 116 5.32 26.70 28.67
C LYS A 116 6.51 25.87 29.14
N GLN A 117 7.52 26.57 29.65
CA GLN A 117 8.69 25.95 30.23
C GLN A 117 8.22 25.04 31.36
N ARG A 118 8.52 23.74 31.25
CA ARG A 118 8.05 22.73 32.18
C ARG A 118 8.59 23.02 33.57
N CYS A 119 7.71 23.03 34.58
CA CYS A 119 8.15 23.24 35.95
C CYS A 119 9.19 22.17 36.34
N PRO A 120 10.34 22.55 36.93
CA PRO A 120 11.39 21.60 37.33
C PRO A 120 10.94 20.62 38.42
N HIS A 121 9.84 20.90 39.11
CA HIS A 121 9.25 20.06 40.17
C HIS A 121 8.13 19.14 39.66
N SER A 122 8.09 18.86 38.35
CA SER A 122 7.07 18.04 37.72
C SER A 122 7.65 16.85 36.97
N ALA A 123 7.01 15.70 37.07
CA ALA A 123 7.33 14.49 36.34
C ALA A 123 6.18 14.06 35.43
N THR A 124 6.51 13.52 34.26
CA THR A 124 5.56 12.85 33.36
C THR A 124 5.41 11.42 33.79
N VAL A 125 4.17 10.94 33.87
CA VAL A 125 3.87 9.51 34.07
C VAL A 125 4.02 8.78 32.74
N LEU A 126 5.08 7.96 32.63
CA LEU A 126 5.43 7.23 31.41
C LEU A 126 4.70 5.88 31.32
N ARG A 127 4.49 5.23 32.46
CA ARG A 127 3.80 3.93 32.59
C ARG A 127 3.31 3.73 34.02
N VAL A 128 2.20 3.03 34.20
CA VAL A 128 1.71 2.58 35.50
C VAL A 128 1.40 1.09 35.44
N ILE A 129 2.04 0.29 36.28
CA ILE A 129 1.81 -1.16 36.34
C ILE A 129 1.37 -1.56 37.73
N ARG A 130 0.62 -2.65 37.82
CA ARG A 130 0.31 -3.27 39.10
C ARG A 130 1.40 -4.27 39.47
N ARG A 131 1.93 -4.18 40.69
CA ARG A 131 2.84 -5.18 41.27
C ARG A 131 2.29 -5.61 42.63
N GLY A 132 1.62 -6.77 42.67
CA GLY A 132 0.89 -7.21 43.86
C GLY A 132 -0.24 -6.24 44.24
N CYS A 133 -0.13 -5.66 45.45
CA CYS A 133 -1.07 -4.65 45.95
C CYS A 133 -0.68 -3.21 45.63
N GLU A 134 0.47 -2.98 45.00
CA GLU A 134 1.00 -1.65 44.73
C GLU A 134 0.75 -1.20 43.29
N ALA A 135 0.49 0.09 43.11
CA ALA A 135 0.56 0.76 41.83
C ALA A 135 1.95 1.38 41.66
N VAL A 136 2.70 0.88 40.68
CA VAL A 136 4.07 1.25 40.40
C VAL A 136 4.11 2.19 39.20
N HIS A 137 4.64 3.40 39.41
CA HIS A 137 4.65 4.47 38.41
C HIS A 137 6.06 4.68 37.88
N TYR A 138 6.22 4.68 36.56
CA TYR A 138 7.48 5.03 35.91
C TYR A 138 7.44 6.51 35.54
N LEU A 139 8.30 7.31 36.17
CA LEU A 139 8.35 8.76 36.01
C LEU A 139 9.67 9.21 35.39
N ASP A 140 9.66 10.28 34.59
CA ASP A 140 10.88 10.85 34.00
C ASP A 140 11.71 11.71 34.96
N ALA A 141 11.21 11.99 36.17
CA ALA A 141 11.91 12.71 37.23
C ALA A 141 11.66 12.05 38.60
N ALA A 142 12.60 12.25 39.53
CA ALA A 142 12.55 11.69 40.88
C ALA A 142 11.73 12.59 41.83
N PHE A 143 11.18 11.98 42.89
CA PHE A 143 10.61 12.69 44.03
C PHE A 143 11.19 12.17 45.36
N PRO A 144 11.38 13.03 46.37
CA PRO A 144 11.75 12.58 47.70
C PRO A 144 10.66 11.71 48.34
N ALA A 145 11.05 10.64 49.05
CA ALA A 145 10.12 9.88 49.87
C ALA A 145 9.51 10.76 50.97
N GLY A 146 8.22 10.59 51.24
CA GLY A 146 7.42 11.41 52.15
C GLY A 146 6.96 12.75 51.57
N ALA A 147 7.35 13.11 50.34
CA ALA A 147 6.90 14.35 49.73
C ALA A 147 5.40 14.28 49.37
N ALA A 148 4.67 15.34 49.71
CA ALA A 148 3.31 15.55 49.24
C ALA A 148 3.32 15.99 47.77
N VAL A 149 2.52 15.33 46.94
CA VAL A 149 2.40 15.59 45.51
C VAL A 149 0.95 15.76 45.08
N LEU A 150 0.76 16.49 43.98
CA LEU A 150 -0.49 16.54 43.24
C LEU A 150 -0.32 15.73 41.94
N GLN A 151 -1.22 14.79 41.73
CA GLN A 151 -1.32 14.01 40.50
C GLN A 151 -2.40 14.62 39.61
N THR A 152 -2.09 14.82 38.33
CA THR A 152 -3.03 15.33 37.32
C THR A 152 -3.11 14.32 36.17
N LEU A 153 -4.30 13.84 35.90
CA LEU A 153 -4.59 12.80 34.91
C LEU A 153 -4.62 13.36 33.48
N ASP A 154 -4.14 12.59 32.51
CA ASP A 154 -4.53 12.77 31.11
C ASP A 154 -5.99 12.34 30.95
N TRP A 155 -6.90 13.31 31.10
CA TRP A 155 -8.33 13.06 31.08
C TRP A 155 -8.82 12.51 29.74
N GLN A 156 -8.26 12.96 28.62
CA GLN A 156 -8.70 12.48 27.29
C GLN A 156 -8.41 10.99 27.13
N ARG A 157 -7.25 10.54 27.62
CA ARG A 157 -6.90 9.11 27.64
C ARG A 157 -7.82 8.32 28.58
N ARG A 158 -8.06 8.81 29.79
CA ARG A 158 -8.94 8.14 30.77
C ARG A 158 -10.36 8.01 30.23
N GLU A 159 -10.94 9.10 29.73
CA GLU A 159 -12.28 9.12 29.17
C GLU A 159 -12.40 8.13 28.01
N ASP A 160 -11.43 8.11 27.09
CA ASP A 160 -11.40 7.15 25.99
C ASP A 160 -11.43 5.70 26.50
N HIS A 161 -10.57 5.35 27.45
CA HIS A 161 -10.51 4.00 28.00
C HIS A 161 -11.82 3.61 28.70
N MET A 162 -12.40 4.50 29.51
CA MET A 162 -13.69 4.27 30.16
C MET A 162 -14.80 4.02 29.13
N GLN A 163 -14.81 4.79 28.03
CA GLN A 163 -15.76 4.61 26.94
C GLN A 163 -15.58 3.25 26.25
N GLN A 164 -14.36 2.88 25.86
CA GLN A 164 -14.13 1.62 25.15
C GLN A 164 -14.43 0.41 26.04
N HIS A 165 -14.04 0.47 27.32
CA HIS A 165 -14.26 -0.62 28.26
C HIS A 165 -15.75 -0.82 28.54
N SER A 166 -16.49 0.27 28.80
CA SER A 166 -17.93 0.17 29.06
C SER A 166 -18.71 -0.24 27.82
N ALA A 167 -18.27 0.19 26.62
CA ALA A 167 -18.83 -0.26 25.36
C ALA A 167 -18.56 -1.76 25.11
N GLN A 168 -17.40 -2.29 25.52
CA GLN A 168 -17.13 -3.73 25.47
C GLN A 168 -18.12 -4.51 26.33
N HIS A 169 -18.34 -4.10 27.58
CA HIS A 169 -19.33 -4.75 28.47
C HIS A 169 -20.73 -4.76 27.84
N LEU A 170 -21.15 -3.61 27.31
CA LEU A 170 -22.46 -3.48 26.68
C LEU A 170 -22.59 -4.37 25.44
N LEU A 171 -21.59 -4.38 24.56
CA LEU A 171 -21.56 -5.24 23.37
C LEU A 171 -21.65 -6.72 23.76
N SER A 172 -20.82 -7.15 24.72
CA SER A 172 -20.80 -8.53 25.22
C SER A 172 -22.16 -8.96 25.77
N ALA A 173 -22.78 -8.14 26.62
CA ALA A 173 -24.07 -8.43 27.24
C ALA A 173 -25.21 -8.50 26.20
N VAL A 174 -25.25 -7.57 25.25
CA VAL A 174 -26.30 -7.55 24.21
C VAL A 174 -26.12 -8.73 23.25
N ALA A 175 -24.88 -9.04 22.85
CA ALA A 175 -24.61 -10.18 21.96
C ALA A 175 -25.03 -11.51 22.58
N GLU A 176 -24.77 -11.73 23.87
CA GLU A 176 -25.22 -12.92 24.58
C GLU A 176 -26.75 -12.98 24.70
N ARG A 177 -27.40 -11.87 25.09
CA ARG A 177 -28.86 -11.85 25.27
C ARG A 177 -29.65 -12.02 23.96
N VAL A 178 -29.15 -11.44 22.87
CA VAL A 178 -29.88 -11.41 21.60
C VAL A 178 -29.59 -12.64 20.75
N PHE A 179 -28.35 -13.12 20.76
CA PHE A 179 -27.90 -14.19 19.87
C PHE A 179 -27.37 -15.43 20.58
N GLY A 180 -27.34 -15.46 21.93
CA GLY A 180 -26.66 -16.51 22.69
C GLY A 180 -25.14 -16.51 22.50
N ALA A 181 -24.59 -15.46 21.89
CA ALA A 181 -23.20 -15.41 21.45
C ALA A 181 -22.31 -14.94 22.60
N ARG A 182 -21.79 -15.89 23.38
CA ARG A 182 -20.92 -15.60 24.53
C ARG A 182 -19.61 -14.97 24.12
N THR A 183 -19.12 -14.03 24.92
CA THR A 183 -17.79 -13.45 24.71
C THR A 183 -16.72 -14.47 25.09
N THR A 184 -15.73 -14.64 24.23
CA THR A 184 -14.64 -15.61 24.41
C THR A 184 -13.32 -14.90 24.74
N SER A 185 -13.05 -13.78 24.09
CA SER A 185 -11.91 -12.90 24.30
C SER A 185 -12.29 -11.48 23.88
N TRP A 186 -11.48 -10.51 24.28
CA TRP A 186 -11.63 -9.12 23.85
C TRP A 186 -10.27 -8.40 23.94
N CYS A 187 -10.18 -7.24 23.30
CA CYS A 187 -8.99 -6.40 23.33
C CYS A 187 -9.38 -4.92 23.22
N LEU A 188 -8.83 -4.07 24.09
CA LEU A 188 -8.96 -2.61 23.99
C LEU A 188 -7.70 -2.06 23.32
N GLY A 189 -7.68 -2.10 21.99
CA GLY A 189 -6.54 -1.61 21.19
C GLY A 189 -6.40 -0.08 21.23
N PRO A 190 -5.33 0.48 20.63
CA PRO A 190 -5.09 1.92 20.63
C PRO A 190 -6.08 2.72 19.75
N ASP A 191 -6.46 2.17 18.59
CA ASP A 191 -7.36 2.84 17.65
C ASP A 191 -8.76 2.22 17.61
N THR A 192 -8.83 0.90 17.70
CA THR A 192 -10.08 0.14 17.70
C THR A 192 -10.05 -0.90 18.81
N SER A 193 -11.24 -1.27 19.28
CA SER A 193 -11.43 -2.33 20.26
C SER A 193 -12.10 -3.53 19.60
N SER A 194 -11.98 -4.70 20.18
CA SER A 194 -12.60 -5.91 19.64
C SER A 194 -13.17 -6.83 20.70
N VAL A 195 -14.23 -7.54 20.34
CA VAL A 195 -14.85 -8.62 21.11
C VAL A 195 -14.97 -9.84 20.22
N GLU A 196 -14.48 -10.97 20.70
CA GLU A 196 -14.58 -12.26 20.02
C GLU A 196 -15.75 -13.05 20.60
N LEU A 197 -16.76 -13.31 19.78
CA LEU A 197 -18.00 -13.96 20.16
C LEU A 197 -17.98 -15.43 19.71
N ALA A 198 -18.52 -16.33 20.54
CA ALA A 198 -18.69 -17.75 20.26
C ALA A 198 -19.83 -17.98 19.25
N THR A 199 -19.63 -17.51 18.01
CA THR A 199 -20.55 -17.69 16.88
C THR A 199 -19.74 -17.81 15.58
N ASN A 200 -20.20 -18.67 14.66
CA ASN A 200 -19.53 -18.93 13.38
C ASN A 200 -19.52 -17.71 12.45
N SER A 201 -20.56 -16.89 12.50
CA SER A 201 -20.65 -15.66 11.72
C SER A 201 -21.68 -14.69 12.31
N LEU A 202 -21.55 -13.43 11.91
CA LEU A 202 -22.60 -12.42 12.03
C LEU A 202 -22.86 -11.85 10.64
N SER A 203 -24.08 -12.01 10.15
CA SER A 203 -24.49 -11.36 8.89
C SER A 203 -24.52 -9.83 9.06
N PRO A 204 -24.42 -9.05 7.97
CA PRO A 204 -24.54 -7.60 8.04
C PRO A 204 -25.84 -7.13 8.74
N ALA A 205 -26.95 -7.83 8.51
CA ALA A 205 -28.23 -7.54 9.18
C ALA A 205 -28.18 -7.80 10.69
N GLN A 206 -27.55 -8.90 11.13
CA GLN A 206 -27.37 -9.18 12.56
C GLN A 206 -26.40 -8.19 13.22
N GLN A 207 -25.34 -7.79 12.51
CA GLN A 207 -24.42 -6.75 12.99
C GLN A 207 -25.14 -5.42 13.19
N HIS A 208 -25.98 -4.99 12.24
CA HIS A 208 -26.81 -3.78 12.39
C HIS A 208 -27.80 -3.93 13.55
N GLN A 209 -28.49 -5.06 13.66
CA GLN A 209 -29.42 -5.31 14.77
C GLN A 209 -28.71 -5.26 16.14
N LEU A 210 -27.48 -5.77 16.24
CA LEU A 210 -26.65 -5.68 17.44
C LEU A 210 -26.31 -4.22 17.76
N GLU A 211 -25.83 -3.48 16.76
CA GLU A 211 -25.48 -2.06 16.86
C GLU A 211 -26.68 -1.20 17.32
N ASP A 212 -27.87 -1.41 16.72
CA ASP A 212 -29.09 -0.68 17.05
C ASP A 212 -29.51 -0.92 18.51
N LYS A 213 -29.46 -2.17 18.97
CA LYS A 213 -29.81 -2.52 20.36
C LYS A 213 -28.82 -1.93 21.37
N ILE A 214 -27.52 -1.96 21.05
CA ILE A 214 -26.50 -1.32 21.88
C ILE A 214 -26.78 0.19 21.98
N ASN A 215 -27.02 0.85 20.85
CA ASN A 215 -27.25 2.29 20.83
C ASN A 215 -28.59 2.72 21.43
N ALA A 216 -29.62 1.86 21.41
CA ALA A 216 -30.85 2.08 22.16
C ALA A 216 -30.60 2.14 23.68
N ILE A 217 -29.70 1.30 24.20
CA ILE A 217 -29.30 1.32 25.61
C ILE A 217 -28.46 2.57 25.92
N VAL A 218 -27.53 2.93 25.02
CA VAL A 218 -26.76 4.19 25.13
C VAL A 218 -27.69 5.40 25.22
N ALA A 219 -28.71 5.47 24.36
CA ALA A 219 -29.70 6.53 24.34
C ALA A 219 -30.57 6.56 25.62
N ALA A 220 -30.80 5.41 26.24
CA ALA A 220 -31.54 5.30 27.49
C ALA A 220 -30.76 5.82 28.72
N ALA A 221 -29.47 6.15 28.57
CA ALA A 221 -28.62 6.72 29.62
C ALA A 221 -28.60 5.89 30.92
N LEU A 222 -28.65 4.55 30.80
CA LEU A 222 -28.67 3.65 31.96
C LEU A 222 -27.46 3.90 32.87
N PRO A 223 -27.66 3.87 34.20
CA PRO A 223 -26.57 4.07 35.16
C PRO A 223 -25.57 2.92 35.09
N VAL A 224 -24.30 3.27 35.29
CA VAL A 224 -23.21 2.32 35.44
C VAL A 224 -22.65 2.46 36.85
N THR A 225 -22.86 1.43 37.67
CA THR A 225 -22.55 1.44 39.10
C THR A 225 -21.47 0.43 39.44
N VAL A 226 -20.68 0.75 40.45
CA VAL A 226 -19.63 -0.13 40.99
C VAL A 226 -20.01 -0.51 42.41
N THR A 227 -20.05 -1.80 42.70
CA THR A 227 -20.26 -2.32 44.06
C THR A 227 -19.06 -3.17 44.46
N GLU A 228 -18.58 -2.97 45.68
CA GLU A 228 -17.49 -3.74 46.28
C GLU A 228 -18.06 -4.81 47.20
N TYR A 229 -17.59 -6.05 47.04
CA TYR A 229 -17.98 -7.21 47.84
C TYR A 229 -16.76 -7.76 48.57
N GLY A 230 -16.84 -7.90 49.89
CA GLY A 230 -15.83 -8.52 50.73
C GLY A 230 -15.79 -10.05 50.57
N GLU A 231 -14.81 -10.67 51.22
CA GLU A 231 -14.56 -12.12 51.16
C GLU A 231 -15.75 -12.97 51.64
N ASN A 232 -16.56 -12.44 52.55
CA ASN A 232 -17.74 -13.12 53.11
C ASN A 232 -19.07 -12.69 52.45
N ASP A 233 -19.04 -11.77 51.49
CA ASP A 233 -20.26 -11.29 50.86
C ASP A 233 -20.72 -12.24 49.75
N MET A 234 -22.01 -12.53 49.71
CA MET A 234 -22.61 -13.33 48.64
C MET A 234 -22.85 -12.45 47.41
N LEU A 235 -22.24 -12.82 46.29
CA LEU A 235 -22.47 -12.14 45.01
C LEU A 235 -23.90 -12.39 44.52
N PRO A 236 -24.59 -11.38 43.95
CA PRO A 236 -25.90 -11.56 43.36
C PRO A 236 -25.89 -12.62 42.24
N PRO A 237 -26.96 -13.43 42.09
CA PRO A 237 -27.03 -14.49 41.07
C PRO A 237 -26.83 -14.03 39.63
N GLU A 238 -27.21 -12.80 39.32
CA GLU A 238 -27.06 -12.16 38.01
C GLU A 238 -25.61 -11.77 37.67
N VAL A 239 -24.70 -11.76 38.65
CA VAL A 239 -23.29 -11.46 38.42
C VAL A 239 -22.66 -12.62 37.66
N GLN A 240 -22.27 -12.35 36.42
CA GLN A 240 -21.52 -13.31 35.64
C GLN A 240 -20.10 -13.42 36.23
N THR A 241 -19.70 -14.65 36.55
CA THR A 241 -18.36 -14.96 37.05
C THR A 241 -17.66 -15.94 36.11
N ARG A 242 -16.37 -15.70 35.83
CA ARG A 242 -15.48 -16.69 35.21
C ARG A 242 -14.52 -17.30 36.24
N GLY A 243 -14.81 -17.10 37.53
CA GLY A 243 -13.87 -17.28 38.63
C GLY A 243 -12.89 -16.10 38.76
N LEU A 244 -12.30 -15.97 39.94
CA LEU A 244 -11.18 -15.08 40.21
C LEU A 244 -9.87 -15.87 40.07
N PRO A 245 -8.75 -15.23 39.68
CA PRO A 245 -7.44 -15.87 39.76
C PRO A 245 -7.16 -16.44 41.16
N ALA A 246 -6.43 -17.56 41.24
CA ALA A 246 -6.16 -18.25 42.51
C ALA A 246 -5.35 -17.40 43.52
N ASP A 247 -4.69 -16.35 43.04
CA ASP A 247 -3.92 -15.36 43.81
C ASP A 247 -4.71 -14.08 44.12
N HIS A 248 -6.02 -14.05 43.83
CA HIS A 248 -6.85 -12.89 44.16
C HIS A 248 -7.02 -12.77 45.69
N VAL A 249 -6.56 -11.64 46.23
CA VAL A 249 -6.71 -11.30 47.64
C VAL A 249 -7.43 -9.97 47.78
N GLY A 250 -8.53 -9.97 48.54
CA GLY A 250 -9.29 -8.79 48.93
C GLY A 250 -10.63 -8.62 48.22
N VAL A 251 -11.07 -7.37 48.13
CA VAL A 251 -12.42 -6.99 47.70
C VAL A 251 -12.65 -7.25 46.20
N VAL A 252 -13.83 -7.78 45.88
CA VAL A 252 -14.30 -8.05 44.52
C VAL A 252 -15.13 -6.87 44.03
N ARG A 253 -14.78 -6.30 42.86
CA ARG A 253 -15.57 -5.25 42.22
C ARG A 253 -16.52 -5.83 41.19
N VAL A 254 -17.81 -5.52 41.35
CA VAL A 254 -18.85 -5.78 40.36
C VAL A 254 -19.21 -4.47 39.69
N VAL A 255 -19.12 -4.44 38.36
CA VAL A 255 -19.60 -3.34 37.53
C VAL A 255 -20.94 -3.75 36.95
N SER A 256 -21.96 -2.92 37.17
CA SER A 256 -23.32 -3.16 36.72
C SER A 256 -23.77 -2.06 35.78
N ILE A 257 -24.32 -2.45 34.62
CA ILE A 257 -24.99 -1.55 33.68
C ILE A 257 -26.48 -1.80 33.82
N GLY A 258 -27.26 -0.81 34.27
CA GLY A 258 -28.65 -0.96 34.76
C GLY A 258 -29.48 -2.08 34.13
N GLY A 259 -29.57 -3.24 34.81
CA GLY A 259 -30.35 -4.42 34.36
C GLY A 259 -29.87 -5.11 33.08
N VAL A 260 -28.80 -4.61 32.45
CA VAL A 260 -28.21 -5.11 31.20
C VAL A 260 -27.00 -5.99 31.43
N ASP A 261 -26.13 -5.61 32.36
CA ASP A 261 -24.90 -6.35 32.61
C ASP A 261 -24.52 -6.27 34.09
N ALA A 262 -23.89 -7.32 34.60
CA ALA A 262 -23.28 -7.36 35.92
C ALA A 262 -22.07 -8.31 35.86
N ASN A 263 -20.87 -7.75 35.94
CA ASN A 263 -19.63 -8.49 35.70
C ASN A 263 -18.54 -8.14 36.71
N LEU A 264 -17.71 -9.12 37.04
CA LEU A 264 -16.47 -8.89 37.78
C LEU A 264 -15.50 -8.10 36.92
N CYS A 265 -15.20 -6.86 37.30
CA CYS A 265 -14.29 -6.01 36.54
C CYS A 265 -13.50 -5.05 37.43
N CYS A 266 -12.20 -4.94 37.18
CA CYS A 266 -11.30 -4.02 37.87
C CYS A 266 -11.07 -2.72 37.10
N GLY A 267 -11.60 -2.57 35.88
CA GLY A 267 -11.43 -1.37 35.06
C GLY A 267 -12.14 -0.12 35.59
N THR A 268 -11.86 1.00 34.92
CA THR A 268 -12.58 2.27 35.10
C THR A 268 -13.71 2.36 34.08
N HIS A 269 -14.86 2.87 34.48
CA HIS A 269 -16.06 2.89 33.64
C HIS A 269 -16.70 4.27 33.60
N VAL A 270 -17.48 4.50 32.55
CA VAL A 270 -18.38 5.65 32.48
C VAL A 270 -19.40 5.58 33.63
N SER A 271 -20.01 6.72 33.99
CA SER A 271 -21.03 6.79 35.05
C SER A 271 -22.42 6.40 34.55
N ASN A 272 -22.65 6.57 33.25
CA ASN A 272 -23.87 6.17 32.56
C ASN A 272 -23.58 5.89 31.08
N THR A 273 -24.43 5.10 30.45
CA THR A 273 -24.22 4.65 29.07
C THR A 273 -24.28 5.77 28.02
N ALA A 274 -24.93 6.90 28.28
CA ALA A 274 -24.97 8.02 27.32
C ALA A 274 -23.59 8.68 27.11
N GLN A 275 -22.66 8.54 28.07
CA GLN A 275 -21.27 8.99 27.91
C GLN A 275 -20.50 8.23 26.83
N LEU A 276 -21.02 7.08 26.36
CA LEU A 276 -20.51 6.39 25.17
C LEU A 276 -20.82 7.14 23.88
N GLN A 277 -21.81 8.05 23.90
CA GLN A 277 -22.37 8.81 22.76
C GLN A 277 -23.02 7.90 21.71
N THR A 278 -22.21 7.05 21.08
CA THR A 278 -22.64 6.03 20.12
C THR A 278 -21.54 4.95 20.05
N VAL A 279 -21.93 3.71 19.81
CA VAL A 279 -21.03 2.59 19.52
C VAL A 279 -21.19 2.21 18.05
N LYS A 280 -20.09 2.18 17.30
CA LYS A 280 -20.07 1.73 15.91
C LYS A 280 -19.34 0.41 15.78
N LEU A 281 -20.00 -0.59 15.21
CA LEU A 281 -19.39 -1.87 14.83
C LEU A 281 -18.79 -1.71 13.43
N LEU A 282 -17.48 -1.87 13.32
CA LEU A 282 -16.73 -1.63 12.09
C LEU A 282 -16.68 -2.88 11.21
N THR A 283 -16.31 -4.02 11.79
CA THR A 283 -16.23 -5.30 11.08
C THR A 283 -16.69 -6.45 11.95
N ALA A 284 -17.24 -7.48 11.30
CA ALA A 284 -17.43 -8.82 11.87
C ALA A 284 -16.66 -9.81 11.00
N ALA A 285 -15.50 -10.27 11.47
CA ALA A 285 -14.60 -11.16 10.74
C ALA A 285 -14.40 -12.48 11.50
N PRO A 286 -13.95 -13.56 10.84
CA PRO A 286 -13.57 -14.79 11.53
C PRO A 286 -12.57 -14.49 12.66
N GLY A 287 -12.84 -15.05 13.85
CA GLY A 287 -12.01 -14.88 15.04
C GLY A 287 -10.76 -15.76 15.01
N LYS A 288 -9.96 -15.67 16.09
CA LYS A 288 -8.73 -16.48 16.22
C LYS A 288 -9.06 -17.94 16.53
N ARG A 289 -10.19 -18.18 17.19
CA ARG A 289 -10.69 -19.54 17.46
C ARG A 289 -11.57 -20.03 16.33
N SER A 290 -11.48 -21.32 16.05
CA SER A 290 -12.41 -21.96 15.12
C SER A 290 -13.85 -21.81 15.64
N GLY A 291 -14.76 -21.36 14.78
CA GLY A 291 -16.16 -21.12 15.13
C GLY A 291 -16.42 -19.87 15.97
N SER A 292 -15.51 -18.89 15.98
CA SER A 292 -15.73 -17.59 16.59
C SER A 292 -15.74 -16.45 15.57
N THR A 293 -16.38 -15.34 15.94
CA THR A 293 -16.45 -14.10 15.16
C THR A 293 -15.86 -12.97 15.99
N CYS A 294 -14.87 -12.27 15.45
CA CYS A 294 -14.28 -11.07 16.02
C CYS A 294 -15.02 -9.83 15.49
N VAL A 295 -15.70 -9.13 16.38
CA VAL A 295 -16.36 -7.85 16.11
C VAL A 295 -15.43 -6.72 16.53
N THR A 296 -15.03 -5.86 15.60
CA THR A 296 -14.27 -4.64 15.91
C THR A 296 -15.21 -3.46 16.06
N PHE A 297 -14.93 -2.57 17.01
CA PHE A 297 -15.81 -1.44 17.33
C PHE A 297 -15.03 -0.21 17.82
N VAL A 298 -15.71 0.93 17.80
CA VAL A 298 -15.28 2.19 18.41
C VAL A 298 -16.46 2.86 19.12
N ALA A 299 -16.19 3.53 20.24
CA ALA A 299 -17.17 4.32 20.98
C ALA A 299 -16.67 5.74 21.28
N GLY A 300 -17.60 6.66 21.52
CA GLY A 300 -17.33 8.01 22.04
C GLY A 300 -16.31 8.79 21.22
N THR A 301 -15.22 9.23 21.87
CA THR A 301 -14.20 10.08 21.24
C THR A 301 -13.55 9.44 20.00
N ARG A 302 -13.35 8.11 20.01
CA ARG A 302 -12.80 7.41 18.83
C ARG A 302 -13.75 7.43 17.65
N LEU A 303 -15.06 7.30 17.89
CA LEU A 303 -16.06 7.41 16.84
C LEU A 303 -16.08 8.82 16.24
N ARG A 304 -15.99 9.88 17.08
CA ARG A 304 -15.91 11.26 16.58
C ARG A 304 -14.69 11.48 15.67
N ARG A 305 -13.54 10.91 16.04
CA ARG A 305 -12.33 10.93 15.20
C ARG A 305 -12.54 10.15 13.90
N TYR A 306 -13.03 8.91 13.99
CA TYR A 306 -13.33 8.07 12.85
C TYR A 306 -14.27 8.75 11.84
N MET A 307 -15.37 9.36 12.32
CA MET A 307 -16.31 10.08 11.46
C MET A 307 -15.71 11.32 10.80
N ARG A 308 -14.84 12.05 11.51
CA ARG A 308 -14.10 13.18 10.94
C ARG A 308 -13.20 12.72 9.79
N ASP A 309 -12.46 11.62 10.00
CA ASP A 309 -11.53 11.08 9.02
C ASP A 309 -12.29 10.54 7.79
N CYS A 310 -13.36 9.78 7.99
CA CYS A 310 -14.26 9.34 6.92
C CYS A 310 -14.82 10.51 6.12
N HIS A 311 -15.34 11.54 6.80
CA HIS A 311 -15.89 12.72 6.12
C HIS A 311 -14.81 13.51 5.36
N SER A 312 -13.59 13.57 5.88
CA SER A 312 -12.46 14.20 5.18
C SER A 312 -12.11 13.45 3.89
N ILE A 313 -12.11 12.12 3.91
CA ILE A 313 -11.89 11.29 2.72
C ILE A 313 -12.99 11.52 1.69
N LEU A 314 -14.27 11.51 2.11
CA LEU A 314 -15.39 11.79 1.22
C LEU A 314 -15.25 13.18 0.58
N ARG A 315 -14.97 14.23 1.36
CA ARG A 315 -14.77 15.57 0.79
C ARG A 315 -13.61 15.64 -0.21
N ALA A 316 -12.53 14.89 0.02
CA ALA A 316 -11.42 14.81 -0.92
C ALA A 316 -11.77 14.09 -2.23
N LEU A 317 -12.71 13.13 -2.20
CA LEU A 317 -13.18 12.41 -3.38
C LEU A 317 -14.13 13.22 -4.26
N ASN A 318 -14.92 14.13 -3.69
CA ASN A 318 -15.86 14.99 -4.45
C ASN A 318 -15.22 15.68 -5.68
N PRO A 319 -14.11 16.43 -5.56
CA PRO A 319 -13.49 17.08 -6.72
C PRO A 319 -12.79 16.09 -7.67
N LEU A 320 -12.39 14.90 -7.19
CA LEU A 320 -11.75 13.87 -8.02
C LEU A 320 -12.76 13.12 -8.89
N LEU A 321 -13.96 12.88 -8.37
CA LEU A 321 -15.02 12.15 -9.04
C LEU A 321 -16.09 13.07 -9.64
N ASN A 322 -16.03 14.37 -9.35
CA ASN A 322 -17.00 15.38 -9.77
C ASN A 322 -18.47 14.98 -9.47
N THR A 323 -18.69 14.36 -8.31
CA THR A 323 -19.99 13.88 -7.85
C THR A 323 -20.02 13.80 -6.32
N GLY A 324 -21.20 13.63 -5.72
CA GLY A 324 -21.36 13.36 -4.30
C GLY A 324 -21.19 11.87 -3.95
N PRO A 325 -21.10 11.52 -2.65
CA PRO A 325 -20.90 10.14 -2.18
C PRO A 325 -21.87 9.11 -2.78
N GLU A 326 -23.13 9.50 -3.02
CA GLU A 326 -24.16 8.70 -3.65
C GLU A 326 -23.80 8.22 -5.07
N GLY A 327 -23.00 8.99 -5.80
CA GLY A 327 -22.58 8.69 -7.17
C GLY A 327 -21.20 8.05 -7.31
N TYR A 328 -20.45 7.87 -6.20
CA TYR A 328 -19.07 7.40 -6.27
C TYR A 328 -18.93 6.02 -6.90
N VAL A 329 -19.75 5.06 -6.47
CA VAL A 329 -19.66 3.66 -6.93
C VAL A 329 -19.93 3.57 -8.43
N GLU A 330 -20.98 4.25 -8.89
CA GLU A 330 -21.35 4.32 -10.29
C GLU A 330 -20.26 5.00 -11.12
N THR A 331 -19.74 6.14 -10.67
CA THR A 331 -18.70 6.90 -11.37
C THR A 331 -17.40 6.09 -11.49
N VAL A 332 -16.97 5.43 -10.41
CA VAL A 332 -15.77 4.58 -10.42
C VAL A 332 -15.98 3.38 -11.35
N SER A 333 -17.15 2.77 -11.34
CA SER A 333 -17.49 1.66 -12.22
C SER A 333 -17.50 2.07 -13.70
N LYS A 334 -18.01 3.27 -13.99
CA LYS A 334 -17.96 3.87 -15.33
C LYS A 334 -16.53 4.13 -15.77
N ILE A 335 -15.69 4.76 -14.93
CA ILE A 335 -14.27 4.99 -15.24
C ILE A 335 -13.55 3.66 -15.55
N GLN A 336 -13.81 2.61 -14.78
CA GLN A 336 -13.22 1.28 -15.03
C GLN A 336 -13.69 0.67 -16.37
N SER A 337 -14.95 0.87 -16.73
CA SER A 337 -15.51 0.42 -18.02
C SER A 337 -14.94 1.21 -19.20
N ASP A 338 -14.85 2.53 -19.06
CA ASP A 338 -14.32 3.44 -20.07
C ASP A 338 -12.82 3.19 -20.30
N LEU A 339 -12.06 2.93 -19.23
CA LEU A 339 -10.65 2.55 -19.32
C LEU A 339 -10.47 1.27 -20.15
N LYS A 340 -11.22 0.21 -19.86
CA LYS A 340 -11.17 -1.05 -20.63
C LYS A 340 -11.53 -0.83 -22.10
N THR A 341 -12.50 0.03 -22.37
CA THR A 341 -12.93 0.37 -23.73
C THR A 341 -11.82 1.14 -24.45
N SER A 342 -11.25 2.16 -23.82
CA SER A 342 -10.14 2.94 -24.36
C SER A 342 -8.91 2.07 -24.65
N GLU A 343 -8.57 1.14 -23.76
CA GLU A 343 -7.48 0.18 -23.98
C GLU A 343 -7.75 -0.77 -25.15
N LYS A 344 -9.01 -1.15 -25.37
CA LYS A 344 -9.41 -1.95 -26.54
C LYS A 344 -9.28 -1.14 -27.82
N THR A 345 -9.83 0.08 -27.85
CA THR A 345 -9.74 0.97 -29.02
C THR A 345 -8.29 1.29 -29.35
N ALA A 346 -7.44 1.58 -28.36
CA ALA A 346 -6.01 1.82 -28.59
C ALA A 346 -5.31 0.63 -29.26
N ARG A 347 -5.63 -0.60 -28.84
CA ARG A 347 -5.10 -1.82 -29.48
C ARG A 347 -5.62 -2.01 -30.91
N GLU A 348 -6.89 -1.72 -31.17
CA GLU A 348 -7.47 -1.78 -32.52
C GLU A 348 -6.83 -0.74 -33.44
N THR A 349 -6.70 0.52 -33.00
CA THR A 349 -6.03 1.58 -33.77
C THR A 349 -4.56 1.24 -34.03
N LEU A 350 -3.86 0.65 -33.05
CA LEU A 350 -2.50 0.15 -33.27
C LEU A 350 -2.45 -0.93 -34.35
N ARG A 351 -3.39 -1.88 -34.38
CA ARG A 351 -3.47 -2.88 -35.46
C ARG A 351 -3.75 -2.24 -36.83
N ASP A 352 -4.66 -1.28 -36.91
CA ASP A 352 -4.94 -0.57 -38.16
C ASP A 352 -3.71 0.18 -38.67
N LEU A 353 -2.97 0.83 -37.77
CA LEU A 353 -1.69 1.47 -38.10
C LEU A 353 -0.65 0.46 -38.59
N ALA A 354 -0.59 -0.73 -37.99
CA ALA A 354 0.31 -1.80 -38.43
C ALA A 354 0.06 -2.19 -39.90
N VAL A 355 -1.21 -2.20 -40.33
CA VAL A 355 -1.59 -2.48 -41.73
C VAL A 355 -1.11 -1.39 -42.67
N VAL A 356 -1.24 -0.11 -42.29
CA VAL A 356 -0.78 1.02 -43.11
C VAL A 356 0.75 1.06 -43.21
N GLU A 357 1.44 0.89 -42.09
CA GLU A 357 2.90 0.89 -42.07
C GLU A 357 3.50 -0.32 -42.80
N ALA A 358 2.82 -1.47 -42.80
CA ALA A 358 3.22 -2.61 -43.61
C ALA A 358 3.18 -2.31 -45.12
N LYS A 359 2.16 -1.58 -45.60
CA LYS A 359 2.06 -1.18 -47.01
C LYS A 359 3.19 -0.24 -47.41
N LEU A 360 3.52 0.74 -46.56
CA LEU A 360 4.66 1.63 -46.76
C LEU A 360 5.99 0.86 -46.79
N LEU A 361 6.14 -0.11 -45.90
CA LEU A 361 7.32 -0.99 -45.87
C LEU A 361 7.46 -1.76 -47.19
N LEU A 362 6.37 -2.34 -47.71
CA LEU A 362 6.38 -3.04 -48.98
C LEU A 362 6.73 -2.12 -50.17
N GLN A 363 6.20 -0.91 -50.22
CA GLN A 363 6.57 0.07 -51.23
C GLN A 363 8.08 0.38 -51.20
N ASN A 364 8.66 0.54 -50.00
CA ASN A 364 10.10 0.73 -49.86
C ASN A 364 10.91 -0.50 -50.33
N VAL A 365 10.41 -1.71 -50.10
CA VAL A 365 11.03 -2.95 -50.61
C VAL A 365 11.00 -3.00 -52.14
N GLU A 366 9.88 -2.64 -52.76
CA GLU A 366 9.74 -2.59 -54.22
C GLU A 366 10.70 -1.56 -54.85
N VAL A 367 10.77 -0.36 -54.28
CA VAL A 367 11.69 0.70 -54.72
C VAL A 367 13.14 0.24 -54.62
N ALA A 368 13.53 -0.35 -53.48
CA ALA A 368 14.88 -0.86 -53.27
C ALA A 368 15.24 -1.99 -54.25
N ARG A 369 14.29 -2.88 -54.57
CA ARG A 369 14.47 -3.93 -55.59
C ARG A 369 14.66 -3.33 -57.00
N ALA A 370 13.88 -2.33 -57.36
CA ALA A 370 13.96 -1.70 -58.68
C ALA A 370 15.27 -0.94 -58.91
N GLN A 371 15.85 -0.39 -57.85
CA GLN A 371 17.11 0.36 -57.88
C GLN A 371 18.36 -0.53 -57.75
N HIS A 372 18.17 -1.81 -57.43
CA HIS A 372 19.26 -2.76 -57.29
C HIS A 372 19.81 -3.17 -58.66
N SER A 373 20.98 -2.63 -59.02
CA SER A 373 21.68 -2.97 -60.27
C SER A 373 23.01 -3.72 -60.05
N GLY A 374 23.29 -4.17 -58.82
CA GLY A 374 24.56 -4.80 -58.42
C GLY A 374 24.52 -6.34 -58.47
N THR A 375 25.68 -7.00 -58.33
CA THR A 375 25.78 -8.47 -58.22
C THR A 375 25.48 -9.00 -56.81
N GLY A 376 25.32 -8.09 -55.85
CA GLY A 376 24.93 -8.41 -54.48
C GLY A 376 23.61 -9.18 -54.40
N ARG A 377 23.58 -10.23 -53.58
CA ARG A 377 22.43 -11.12 -53.41
C ARG A 377 21.53 -10.75 -52.21
N VAL A 378 21.88 -9.73 -51.42
CA VAL A 378 21.14 -9.29 -50.22
C VAL A 378 20.97 -7.77 -50.17
N ILE A 379 19.74 -7.30 -49.91
CA ILE A 379 19.41 -5.89 -49.62
C ILE A 379 19.01 -5.78 -48.15
N SER A 380 19.56 -4.82 -47.41
CA SER A 380 19.19 -4.54 -46.02
C SER A 380 18.49 -3.19 -45.88
N LEU A 381 17.28 -3.18 -45.34
CA LEU A 381 16.50 -1.99 -45.03
C LEU A 381 16.31 -1.87 -43.51
N ARG A 382 16.69 -0.74 -42.92
CA ARG A 382 16.37 -0.43 -41.52
C ARG A 382 15.33 0.67 -41.47
N LEU A 383 14.20 0.36 -40.85
CA LEU A 383 13.05 1.23 -40.70
C LEU A 383 12.68 1.32 -39.21
N ALA A 384 12.05 2.42 -38.82
CA ALA A 384 11.48 2.59 -37.49
C ALA A 384 10.08 3.18 -37.61
N GLY A 385 9.16 2.67 -36.79
CA GLY A 385 7.83 3.27 -36.64
C GLY A 385 7.96 4.68 -36.06
N TYR A 386 6.96 5.53 -36.33
CA TYR A 386 6.92 6.89 -35.82
C TYR A 386 7.00 6.88 -34.28
N ALA A 387 8.03 7.54 -33.73
CA ALA A 387 8.26 7.63 -32.29
C ALA A 387 7.45 8.78 -31.68
N ASP A 388 6.80 8.53 -30.55
CA ASP A 388 6.10 9.58 -29.78
C ASP A 388 7.12 10.63 -29.29
N ASN A 389 6.91 11.89 -29.69
CA ASN A 389 7.78 13.01 -29.41
C ASN A 389 7.47 13.56 -28.00
N LYS A 390 7.98 12.90 -26.96
CA LYS A 390 8.08 13.44 -25.59
C LYS A 390 9.48 13.12 -25.09
N THR A 391 10.42 14.04 -24.90
CA THR A 391 10.33 15.35 -24.24
C THR A 391 11.57 16.20 -24.54
N LYS A 392 11.41 17.46 -24.94
CA LYS A 392 12.13 18.59 -24.31
C LYS A 392 11.20 19.78 -24.30
N GLY A 393 10.91 20.28 -23.10
CA GLY A 393 10.26 21.57 -22.94
C GLY A 393 11.07 22.66 -23.64
N ASN A 394 10.33 23.56 -24.28
CA ASN A 394 10.74 24.81 -24.88
C ASN A 394 11.66 24.77 -26.11
N LEU A 395 11.10 25.36 -27.18
CA LEU A 395 11.74 25.96 -28.36
C LEU A 395 12.22 25.01 -29.47
N GLY A 396 11.51 25.07 -30.60
CA GLY A 396 11.98 24.66 -31.92
C GLY A 396 11.40 23.34 -32.41
N HIS A 397 10.30 23.40 -33.16
CA HIS A 397 9.78 22.28 -33.95
C HIS A 397 10.89 21.66 -34.82
N ARG A 398 11.22 20.40 -34.56
CA ARG A 398 11.82 19.48 -35.55
C ARG A 398 11.25 18.09 -35.33
N GLU A 399 10.31 17.73 -36.19
CA GLU A 399 9.79 16.36 -36.35
C GLU A 399 10.94 15.46 -36.82
N LYS A 400 11.17 14.32 -36.16
CA LYS A 400 12.06 13.29 -36.69
C LYS A 400 11.23 12.33 -37.56
N LYS A 401 11.40 12.45 -38.88
CA LYS A 401 10.82 11.60 -39.93
C LYS A 401 11.40 10.16 -39.89
N MET A 402 10.74 9.22 -40.57
CA MET A 402 11.30 7.89 -40.89
C MET A 402 12.69 8.05 -41.51
N GLU A 403 13.75 7.67 -40.80
CA GLU A 403 15.10 7.55 -41.36
C GLU A 403 15.24 6.16 -41.98
N GLY A 404 15.20 6.09 -43.31
CA GLY A 404 15.60 4.88 -44.05
C GLY A 404 17.11 4.85 -44.20
N HIS A 405 17.76 3.81 -43.67
CA HIS A 405 19.16 3.51 -44.00
C HIS A 405 19.20 2.35 -45.00
N LEU A 406 19.80 2.60 -46.17
CA LEU A 406 20.12 1.60 -47.17
C LEU A 406 21.60 1.20 -47.00
N ASP A 407 21.84 -0.02 -46.54
CA ASP A 407 23.17 -0.63 -46.52
C ASP A 407 23.22 -1.71 -47.61
N ALA A 408 24.01 -1.47 -48.67
CA ALA A 408 24.32 -2.46 -49.69
C ALA A 408 25.73 -3.01 -49.46
N THR A 409 25.85 -4.32 -49.29
CA THR A 409 27.14 -5.00 -49.10
C THR A 409 27.46 -5.88 -50.30
N GLU A 410 28.59 -5.63 -50.95
CA GLU A 410 29.17 -6.48 -51.99
C GLU A 410 30.59 -6.86 -51.53
N ASN A 411 30.88 -8.16 -51.44
CA ASN A 411 32.19 -8.75 -51.11
C ASN A 411 32.97 -8.09 -49.94
N GLY A 412 32.36 -8.06 -48.75
CA GLY A 412 33.08 -7.76 -47.51
C GLY A 412 33.47 -6.29 -47.29
N SER A 413 33.02 -5.35 -48.13
CA SER A 413 33.15 -3.92 -47.90
C SER A 413 31.78 -3.26 -47.72
N SER A 414 31.52 -2.70 -46.53
CA SER A 414 30.30 -1.95 -46.23
C SER A 414 30.45 -0.50 -46.68
N ARG A 415 29.50 0.03 -47.46
CA ARG A 415 29.37 1.47 -47.71
C ARG A 415 28.04 1.94 -47.16
N ARG A 416 28.12 2.94 -46.28
CA ARG A 416 26.98 3.58 -45.62
C ARG A 416 26.59 4.84 -46.39
N ALA A 417 25.39 4.87 -46.95
CA ALA A 417 24.81 6.10 -47.49
C ALA A 417 23.73 6.61 -46.53
N VAL A 418 23.90 7.83 -46.03
CA VAL A 418 22.88 8.54 -45.24
C VAL A 418 22.24 9.55 -46.16
N HIS A 419 20.92 9.51 -46.34
CA HIS A 419 20.18 10.53 -47.06
C HIS A 419 19.08 11.12 -46.17
N ASN A 420 19.06 12.46 -46.15
CA ASN A 420 18.04 13.28 -45.54
C ASN A 420 17.34 13.99 -46.70
N ASP A 421 16.21 13.48 -47.20
CA ASP A 421 15.42 14.28 -48.12
C ASP A 421 13.90 14.06 -47.99
N GLU A 422 13.17 15.15 -48.24
CA GLU A 422 11.78 15.36 -47.82
C GLU A 422 10.72 14.59 -48.61
N ASN A 423 11.12 13.83 -49.63
CA ASN A 423 10.26 12.93 -50.40
C ASN A 423 10.98 11.59 -50.59
N LEU A 424 10.36 10.49 -50.15
CA LEU A 424 10.86 9.12 -50.31
C LEU A 424 10.93 8.64 -51.78
N LEU A 425 10.79 9.52 -52.77
CA LEU A 425 10.67 9.17 -54.19
C LEU A 425 11.88 9.55 -55.07
N ASP A 426 12.84 10.38 -54.62
CA ASP A 426 13.81 10.99 -55.58
C ASP A 426 15.30 10.73 -55.36
N SER A 427 15.72 9.85 -54.44
CA SER A 427 17.16 9.63 -54.28
C SER A 427 17.53 8.24 -53.76
N ALA A 428 17.75 7.31 -54.68
CA ALA A 428 18.60 6.16 -54.42
C ALA A 428 19.87 6.27 -55.24
N VAL A 429 21.00 6.28 -54.54
CA VAL A 429 22.32 6.32 -55.16
C VAL A 429 22.80 4.88 -55.38
N VAL A 430 22.94 4.51 -56.65
CA VAL A 430 23.62 3.31 -57.13
C VAL A 430 25.13 3.56 -57.06
N THR A 431 25.88 2.74 -56.32
CA THR A 431 27.35 2.73 -56.42
C THR A 431 27.80 1.78 -57.53
N GLN A 432 28.27 2.32 -58.65
CA GLN A 432 29.03 1.58 -59.67
C GLN A 432 30.53 1.62 -59.34
N SER A 433 31.27 0.53 -59.59
CA SER A 433 32.74 0.59 -59.67
C SER A 433 33.26 -0.21 -60.87
N SER A 434 33.92 0.51 -61.77
CA SER A 434 34.69 -0.02 -62.89
C SER A 434 36.17 -0.19 -62.52
N LYS A 435 36.78 -1.21 -63.13
CA LYS A 435 38.22 -1.46 -63.38
C LYS A 435 39.00 -2.37 -62.41
N ILE A 436 39.44 -3.47 -63.05
CA ILE A 436 40.45 -4.48 -62.75
C ILE A 436 41.84 -3.81 -62.56
N PRO A 437 42.72 -4.35 -61.69
CA PRO A 437 43.91 -5.03 -62.21
C PRO A 437 44.14 -6.42 -61.61
N SER A 438 44.67 -7.27 -62.47
CA SER A 438 45.18 -8.62 -62.26
C SER A 438 46.35 -8.71 -61.27
N GLU A 439 46.42 -9.81 -60.51
CA GLU A 439 47.71 -10.46 -60.24
C GLU A 439 47.54 -11.97 -60.02
N LYS A 440 48.43 -12.73 -60.66
CA LYS A 440 48.48 -14.19 -60.72
C LYS A 440 49.14 -14.74 -59.46
N THR A 441 48.65 -15.86 -58.92
CA THR A 441 49.52 -16.96 -58.47
C THR A 441 48.81 -18.32 -58.61
N ASN A 442 49.62 -19.30 -59.05
CA ASN A 442 49.25 -20.68 -59.33
C ASN A 442 49.08 -21.51 -58.05
N GLY A 443 48.13 -22.45 -58.06
CA GLY A 443 48.05 -23.53 -57.08
C GLY A 443 47.16 -24.67 -57.59
N THR A 444 47.80 -25.76 -58.01
CA THR A 444 47.19 -27.00 -58.52
C THR A 444 46.66 -27.88 -57.38
N GLY A 445 45.47 -28.47 -57.53
CA GLY A 445 44.98 -29.55 -56.65
C GLY A 445 43.71 -30.21 -57.16
N ASN A 446 43.82 -31.47 -57.61
CA ASN A 446 42.72 -32.34 -58.07
C ASN A 446 42.01 -33.03 -56.89
N GLY A 447 40.68 -33.15 -56.96
CA GLY A 447 39.84 -34.05 -56.14
C GLY A 447 38.43 -34.22 -56.73
N PRO A 448 37.83 -35.44 -56.80
CA PRO A 448 36.61 -35.76 -57.55
C PRO A 448 35.30 -35.58 -56.72
N PRO A 449 34.09 -35.73 -57.32
CA PRO A 449 32.89 -34.96 -56.99
C PRO A 449 31.98 -35.65 -55.96
N VAL A 450 31.12 -34.87 -55.29
CA VAL A 450 29.94 -35.40 -54.61
C VAL A 450 28.68 -34.81 -55.23
N ILE A 451 27.83 -35.72 -55.70
CA ILE A 451 26.60 -35.52 -56.44
C ILE A 451 25.46 -35.17 -55.48
N GLY A 452 24.87 -34.00 -55.71
CA GLY A 452 23.42 -33.78 -55.90
C GLY A 452 22.43 -34.10 -54.78
N THR A 453 21.75 -33.06 -54.29
CA THR A 453 20.28 -33.04 -54.20
C THR A 453 19.78 -31.65 -54.56
N SER A 454 18.82 -31.59 -55.48
CA SER A 454 18.19 -30.38 -56.01
C SER A 454 17.38 -29.64 -54.95
N VAL A 455 17.74 -28.39 -54.65
CA VAL A 455 16.90 -27.42 -53.93
C VAL A 455 16.81 -26.17 -54.80
N GLY A 456 15.59 -25.73 -55.10
CA GLY A 456 15.33 -24.62 -56.01
C GLY A 456 16.01 -23.31 -55.59
N ASP A 457 16.49 -22.59 -56.61
CA ASP A 457 16.98 -21.20 -56.66
C ASP A 457 17.77 -20.69 -55.44
N GLU A 458 19.02 -21.17 -55.32
CA GLU A 458 20.06 -20.50 -54.51
C GLU A 458 20.51 -19.13 -55.09
N ASP A 459 19.94 -18.70 -56.22
CA ASP A 459 20.25 -17.44 -56.93
C ASP A 459 19.23 -16.30 -56.69
N SER A 460 18.26 -16.48 -55.79
CA SER A 460 17.20 -15.48 -55.56
C SER A 460 17.63 -14.34 -54.61
N LEU A 461 17.36 -13.08 -55.01
CA LEU A 461 17.63 -11.87 -54.23
C LEU A 461 16.85 -11.89 -52.90
N VAL A 462 17.56 -11.77 -51.77
CA VAL A 462 16.95 -11.70 -50.42
C VAL A 462 16.91 -10.25 -49.93
N VAL A 463 15.77 -9.81 -49.40
CA VAL A 463 15.62 -8.50 -48.76
C VAL A 463 15.41 -8.68 -47.26
N LEU A 464 16.35 -8.23 -46.43
CA LEU A 464 16.21 -8.16 -44.99
C LEU A 464 15.64 -6.79 -44.60
N VAL A 465 14.48 -6.78 -43.95
CA VAL A 465 13.90 -5.56 -43.38
C VAL A 465 13.92 -5.65 -41.86
N SER A 466 14.63 -4.73 -41.21
CA SER A 466 14.58 -4.54 -39.77
C SER A 466 13.64 -3.39 -39.44
N TYR A 467 12.63 -3.65 -38.62
CA TYR A 467 11.67 -2.64 -38.19
C TYR A 467 11.49 -2.65 -36.67
N HIS A 468 11.41 -1.47 -36.06
CA HIS A 468 11.18 -1.32 -34.62
C HIS A 468 10.07 -0.32 -34.31
N ARG A 469 9.18 -0.65 -33.36
CA ARG A 469 8.20 0.29 -32.80
C ARG A 469 8.12 0.21 -31.28
N ARG A 470 8.40 1.33 -30.62
CA ARG A 470 8.45 1.44 -29.16
C ARG A 470 7.12 1.09 -28.47
N LEU A 471 6.02 1.67 -28.93
CA LEU A 471 4.68 1.55 -28.32
C LEU A 471 3.83 0.41 -28.93
N ALA A 472 4.47 -0.58 -29.55
CA ALA A 472 3.78 -1.74 -30.11
C ALA A 472 3.86 -2.97 -29.20
N ASP A 473 3.03 -3.95 -29.50
CA ASP A 473 3.03 -5.27 -28.90
C ASP A 473 3.14 -6.37 -29.97
N LEU A 474 3.05 -7.63 -29.56
CA LEU A 474 3.12 -8.76 -30.47
C LEU A 474 1.94 -8.79 -31.47
N ASP A 475 0.78 -8.28 -31.09
CA ASP A 475 -0.40 -8.24 -31.96
C ASP A 475 -0.18 -7.24 -33.11
N TYR A 476 0.38 -6.06 -32.80
CA TYR A 476 0.83 -5.09 -33.80
C TYR A 476 1.82 -5.72 -34.79
N LEU A 477 2.88 -6.35 -34.28
CA LEU A 477 3.90 -6.98 -35.13
C LEU A 477 3.29 -8.09 -36.00
N SER A 478 2.37 -8.87 -35.45
CA SER A 478 1.68 -9.94 -36.17
C SER A 478 0.77 -9.42 -37.27
N ALA A 479 0.06 -8.32 -37.03
CA ALA A 479 -0.76 -7.64 -38.02
C ALA A 479 0.10 -7.08 -39.17
N MET A 480 1.23 -6.44 -38.84
CA MET A 480 2.21 -5.96 -39.83
C MET A 480 2.78 -7.10 -40.67
N ALA A 481 3.24 -8.17 -40.02
CA ALA A 481 3.81 -9.34 -40.68
C ALA A 481 2.81 -10.06 -41.61
N ALA A 482 1.51 -10.02 -41.29
CA ALA A 482 0.47 -10.63 -42.13
C ALA A 482 0.25 -9.88 -43.44
N GLN A 483 0.51 -8.57 -43.48
CA GLN A 483 0.34 -7.75 -44.68
C GLN A 483 1.59 -7.72 -45.56
N ALA A 484 2.77 -7.96 -44.99
CA ALA A 484 4.06 -7.84 -45.66
C ALA A 484 4.67 -9.18 -46.13
N ASP A 485 3.84 -10.22 -46.30
CA ASP A 485 4.29 -11.55 -46.74
C ASP A 485 4.60 -11.57 -48.24
N VAL A 486 5.87 -11.46 -48.59
CA VAL A 486 6.37 -11.40 -49.97
C VAL A 486 7.53 -12.36 -50.14
N GLN A 487 7.56 -13.07 -51.27
CA GLN A 487 8.66 -13.98 -51.62
C GLN A 487 10.01 -13.25 -51.61
N GLY A 488 11.01 -13.86 -50.97
CA GLY A 488 12.37 -13.31 -50.88
C GLY A 488 12.53 -12.17 -49.86
N VAL A 489 11.55 -11.92 -48.98
CA VAL A 489 11.66 -10.91 -47.90
C VAL A 489 11.77 -11.59 -46.53
N VAL A 490 12.71 -11.13 -45.72
CA VAL A 490 12.86 -11.49 -44.29
C VAL A 490 12.55 -10.26 -43.46
N LEU A 491 11.48 -10.30 -42.67
CA LEU A 491 11.11 -9.22 -41.76
C LEU A 491 11.57 -9.55 -40.34
N MET A 492 12.47 -8.74 -39.80
CA MET A 492 12.87 -8.71 -38.40
C MET A 492 12.14 -7.55 -37.72
N LEU A 493 11.01 -7.85 -37.07
CA LEU A 493 10.16 -6.87 -36.40
C LEU A 493 10.43 -6.90 -34.89
N THR A 494 10.56 -5.73 -34.26
CA THR A 494 10.74 -5.63 -32.81
C THR A 494 9.80 -4.59 -32.20
N ALA A 495 9.36 -4.81 -30.97
CA ALA A 495 8.52 -3.86 -30.25
C ALA A 495 8.83 -3.84 -28.75
N GLY A 496 8.73 -2.65 -28.14
CA GLY A 496 9.02 -2.40 -26.73
C GLY A 496 9.99 -1.25 -26.50
N GLU A 497 10.20 -0.91 -25.23
CA GLU A 497 11.13 0.13 -24.80
C GLU A 497 12.59 -0.26 -25.08
N ASP A 498 13.42 0.70 -25.52
CA ASP A 498 14.83 0.46 -25.83
C ASP A 498 15.61 -0.12 -24.64
N MET A 499 15.34 0.42 -23.44
CA MET A 499 15.96 0.03 -22.18
C MET A 499 15.04 -0.85 -21.33
N GLY A 500 14.26 -1.73 -21.96
CA GLY A 500 13.30 -2.59 -21.30
C GLY A 500 13.05 -3.93 -22.00
N PRO A 501 12.18 -4.77 -21.43
CA PRO A 501 11.75 -5.99 -22.08
C PRO A 501 10.93 -5.67 -23.34
N GLY A 502 11.02 -6.55 -24.33
CA GLY A 502 10.26 -6.41 -25.56
C GLY A 502 10.02 -7.73 -26.26
N VAL A 503 9.60 -7.61 -27.51
CA VAL A 503 9.29 -8.75 -28.38
C VAL A 503 10.04 -8.64 -29.70
N LEU A 504 10.48 -9.79 -30.20
CA LEU A 504 10.99 -9.99 -31.54
C LEU A 504 10.00 -10.90 -32.28
N LEU A 505 9.63 -10.52 -33.50
CA LEU A 505 8.91 -11.34 -34.45
C LEU A 505 9.70 -11.38 -35.76
N LEU A 506 10.04 -12.58 -36.20
CA LEU A 506 10.77 -12.83 -37.45
C LEU A 506 9.88 -13.65 -38.41
N THR A 507 9.68 -13.16 -39.63
CA THR A 507 8.90 -13.83 -40.70
C THR A 507 9.63 -13.78 -42.04
N GLY A 508 9.38 -14.75 -42.92
CA GLY A 508 10.07 -14.93 -44.19
C GLY A 508 10.25 -16.42 -44.56
N PRO A 509 11.09 -16.75 -45.55
CA PRO A 509 11.32 -18.13 -46.00
C PRO A 509 11.74 -19.06 -44.85
N GLN A 510 11.05 -20.21 -44.75
CA GLN A 510 11.13 -21.10 -43.57
C GLN A 510 12.57 -21.49 -43.18
N HIS A 511 13.42 -21.74 -44.16
CA HIS A 511 14.81 -22.14 -43.94
C HIS A 511 15.66 -21.00 -43.35
N LEU A 512 15.40 -19.74 -43.74
CA LEU A 512 16.08 -18.56 -43.18
C LEU A 512 15.60 -18.27 -41.76
N ILE A 513 14.32 -18.45 -41.46
CA ILE A 513 13.77 -18.24 -40.11
C ILE A 513 14.38 -19.20 -39.10
N ARG A 514 14.57 -20.48 -39.47
CA ARG A 514 15.24 -21.47 -38.62
C ARG A 514 16.70 -21.16 -38.37
N LEU A 515 17.38 -20.53 -39.34
CA LEU A 515 18.78 -20.12 -39.22
C LEU A 515 18.92 -18.88 -38.33
N LEU A 516 18.15 -17.84 -38.61
CA LEU A 516 18.28 -16.51 -38.00
C LEU A 516 17.69 -16.46 -36.58
N GLY A 517 16.53 -17.09 -36.37
CA GLY A 517 15.76 -16.97 -35.12
C GLY A 517 16.59 -17.23 -33.84
N PRO A 518 17.24 -18.40 -33.69
CA PRO A 518 18.05 -18.71 -32.52
C PRO A 518 19.18 -17.70 -32.29
N ARG A 519 19.85 -17.26 -33.36
CA ARG A 519 20.97 -16.31 -33.26
C ARG A 519 20.50 -14.92 -32.84
N LEU A 520 19.39 -14.44 -33.38
CA LEU A 520 18.81 -13.15 -32.98
C LEU A 520 18.31 -13.18 -31.54
N CYS A 521 17.72 -14.30 -31.10
CA CYS A 521 17.39 -14.53 -29.69
C CYS A 521 18.61 -14.38 -28.79
N GLU A 522 19.75 -14.97 -29.15
CA GLU A 522 20.97 -14.86 -28.37
C GLU A 522 21.49 -13.41 -28.27
N VAL A 523 21.53 -12.68 -29.39
CA VAL A 523 21.98 -11.28 -29.40
C VAL A 523 21.07 -10.37 -28.59
N LEU A 524 19.76 -10.64 -28.60
CA LEU A 524 18.76 -9.86 -27.87
C LEU A 524 18.47 -10.40 -26.45
N GLU A 525 19.23 -11.40 -25.99
CA GLU A 525 19.08 -12.05 -24.69
C GLU A 525 17.64 -12.56 -24.46
N GLY A 526 17.06 -13.14 -25.49
CA GLY A 526 15.68 -13.58 -25.52
C GLY A 526 15.46 -15.08 -25.41
N ARG A 527 14.20 -15.44 -25.15
CA ARG A 527 13.69 -16.81 -25.30
C ARG A 527 12.50 -16.80 -26.23
N GLY A 528 12.51 -17.72 -27.19
CA GLY A 528 11.52 -17.77 -28.24
C GLY A 528 11.68 -18.99 -29.12
N GLY A 529 10.75 -19.15 -30.05
CA GLY A 529 10.73 -20.28 -30.96
C GLY A 529 9.67 -20.13 -32.04
N GLY A 530 9.71 -21.03 -33.01
CA GLY A 530 8.73 -21.14 -34.07
C GLY A 530 9.37 -21.56 -35.40
N LYS A 531 8.61 -22.32 -36.20
CA LYS A 531 9.11 -22.98 -37.42
C LYS A 531 8.84 -22.20 -38.69
N THR A 532 7.73 -21.48 -38.76
CA THR A 532 7.26 -20.71 -39.93
C THR A 532 7.39 -19.21 -39.68
N ARG A 533 7.01 -18.79 -38.47
CA ARG A 533 7.35 -17.50 -37.87
C ARG A 533 8.08 -17.78 -36.57
N PHE A 534 9.08 -16.97 -36.24
CA PHE A 534 9.83 -17.09 -35.00
C PHE A 534 9.49 -15.90 -34.10
N SER A 535 9.00 -16.18 -32.89
CA SER A 535 8.64 -15.14 -31.92
C SER A 535 9.43 -15.32 -30.64
N ALA A 536 9.86 -14.22 -30.03
CA ALA A 536 10.65 -14.25 -28.80
C ALA A 536 10.31 -13.06 -27.90
N ARG A 537 10.41 -13.30 -26.59
CA ARG A 537 10.54 -12.21 -25.61
C ARG A 537 12.02 -11.95 -25.40
N VAL A 538 12.40 -10.68 -25.39
CA VAL A 538 13.80 -10.23 -25.37
C VAL A 538 14.01 -9.22 -24.24
N SER A 539 15.20 -9.19 -23.63
CA SER A 539 15.56 -8.22 -22.59
C SER A 539 16.55 -7.15 -23.05
N ALA A 540 17.23 -7.37 -24.18
CA ALA A 540 18.25 -6.45 -24.68
C ALA A 540 17.85 -5.76 -26.00
N LEU A 541 16.69 -5.09 -26.02
CA LEU A 541 16.20 -4.37 -27.22
C LEU A 541 17.12 -3.26 -27.72
N HIS A 542 17.91 -2.64 -26.84
CA HIS A 542 18.98 -1.71 -27.23
C HIS A 542 20.01 -2.33 -28.19
N ARG A 543 20.13 -3.67 -28.23
CA ARG A 543 21.02 -4.42 -29.15
C ARG A 543 20.36 -4.77 -30.49
N ARG A 544 19.16 -4.26 -30.80
CA ARG A 544 18.44 -4.54 -32.06
C ARG A 544 19.24 -4.24 -33.33
N ALA A 545 20.05 -3.18 -33.32
CA ALA A 545 20.90 -2.84 -34.46
C ALA A 545 21.96 -3.94 -34.69
N ALA A 546 22.64 -4.37 -33.61
CA ALA A 546 23.61 -5.47 -33.67
C ALA A 546 22.96 -6.81 -34.07
N ALA A 547 21.70 -7.05 -33.68
CA ALA A 547 20.95 -8.21 -34.15
C ALA A 547 20.66 -8.12 -35.65
N ALA A 548 20.27 -6.96 -36.17
CA ALA A 548 20.09 -6.75 -37.61
C ALA A 548 21.42 -6.93 -38.39
N ASP A 549 22.54 -6.43 -37.86
CA ASP A 549 23.88 -6.65 -38.41
C ASP A 549 24.24 -8.15 -38.46
N ALA A 550 23.96 -8.89 -37.38
CA ALA A 550 24.19 -10.32 -37.32
C ALA A 550 23.33 -11.10 -38.32
N ALA A 551 22.07 -10.68 -38.54
CA ALA A 551 21.22 -11.28 -39.57
C ALA A 551 21.76 -11.03 -40.97
N LEU A 552 22.17 -9.80 -41.28
CA LEU A 552 22.73 -9.44 -42.58
C LEU A 552 23.99 -10.26 -42.88
N HIS A 553 24.91 -10.35 -41.92
CA HIS A 553 26.14 -11.13 -42.07
C HIS A 553 25.86 -12.61 -42.39
N LEU A 554 24.92 -13.24 -41.69
CA LEU A 554 24.54 -14.63 -41.93
C LEU A 554 23.91 -14.85 -43.31
N LEU A 555 23.11 -13.89 -43.78
CA LEU A 555 22.50 -13.96 -45.12
C LEU A 555 23.56 -13.81 -46.22
N THR A 556 24.51 -12.89 -46.06
CA THR A 556 25.56 -12.65 -47.06
C THR A 556 26.56 -13.81 -47.16
N GLN A 557 26.92 -14.47 -46.05
CA GLN A 557 27.85 -15.62 -46.07
C GLN A 557 27.32 -16.82 -46.87
N ARG A 558 26.00 -16.97 -46.96
CA ARG A 558 25.38 -18.07 -47.72
C ARG A 558 25.37 -17.81 -49.23
N CYS A 559 25.42 -16.54 -49.61
CA CYS A 559 25.46 -16.10 -50.99
C CYS A 559 26.84 -16.21 -51.64
N THR A 560 27.88 -16.60 -50.90
CA THR A 560 29.26 -16.72 -51.39
C THR A 560 29.78 -18.16 -51.51
N CYS A 561 28.95 -19.16 -51.17
CA CYS A 561 29.30 -20.58 -51.21
C CYS A 561 28.82 -21.25 -52.49
#